data_AF-A0A351URZ4-F1
#
_entry.id   AF-A0A351URZ4-F1
#
_cell.length_a   1.000
_cell.length_b   1.000
_cell.length_c   1.000
_cell.angle_alpha   90.00
_cell.angle_beta   90.00
_cell.angle_gamma   90.00
#
_symmetry.space_group_name_H-M   'P 1'
#
loop_
_entity.id
_entity.type
_entity.pdbx_description
1 polymer ?
#
loop_
_entity_poly.entity_id
_entity_poly.type
_entity_poly.pdbx_seq_one_letter_code
_entity_poly.pdbx_strand_id
1 'polypeptide(L)'
;PNMCTMLAFVTTDAVISAETLQKALSEDVNDTYNMISVDGDTSTNDTVLLLANGTAGNPVIQAGTEDYAAFTEALHVVNEFLAKKIAGDGEGATALLEV
;
A
#
# COMPACT_ATOMS: atom_id res chain seq x y z
N PRO A 1 -2.50 12.15 3.75
CA PRO A 1 -1.72 11.61 4.90
C PRO A 1 -1.55 12.66 6.02
N ASN A 2 -2.19 12.45 7.16
CA ASN A 2 -2.08 13.24 8.40
C ASN A 2 -1.72 12.27 9.55
N MET A 3 -0.49 11.74 9.51
CA MET A 3 -0.05 10.62 10.34
C MET A 3 1.26 10.91 11.11
N CYS A 4 1.40 10.31 12.29
CA CYS A 4 2.68 9.83 12.82
C CYS A 4 3.54 9.18 11.72
N THR A 5 4.88 9.24 11.84
CA THR A 5 5.79 8.73 10.80
C THR A 5 5.50 7.29 10.40
N MET A 6 5.08 7.11 9.15
CA MET A 6 4.73 5.81 8.59
C MET A 6 5.77 5.37 7.56
N LEU A 7 6.31 4.17 7.75
CA LEU A 7 7.19 3.52 6.79
C LEU A 7 6.65 2.13 6.47
N ALA A 8 6.24 1.91 5.22
CA ALA A 8 5.76 0.62 4.75
C ALA A 8 6.64 0.10 3.60
N PHE A 9 6.97 -1.18 3.65
CA PHE A 9 7.81 -1.85 2.65
C PHE A 9 7.10 -3.12 2.21
N VAL A 10 6.73 -3.19 0.94
CA VAL A 10 6.03 -4.32 0.33
C VAL A 10 6.90 -4.91 -0.77
N THR A 11 6.95 -6.23 -0.84
CA THR A 11 7.74 -6.96 -1.84
C THR A 11 6.88 -7.96 -2.57
N THR A 12 7.11 -8.12 -3.86
CA THR A 12 6.44 -9.11 -4.70
C THR A 12 7.43 -9.77 -5.65
N ASP A 13 7.15 -10.99 -6.06
CA ASP A 13 7.88 -11.70 -7.10
C ASP A 13 7.23 -11.57 -8.49
N ALA A 14 6.12 -10.86 -8.60
CA ALA A 14 5.40 -10.64 -9.85
C ALA A 14 6.30 -10.02 -10.93
N VAL A 15 6.19 -10.54 -12.16
CA VAL A 15 6.80 -9.93 -13.34
C VAL A 15 5.95 -8.74 -13.78
N ILE A 16 6.38 -7.53 -13.43
CA ILE A 16 5.66 -6.27 -13.69
C ILE A 16 6.66 -5.13 -13.92
N SER A 17 6.35 -4.22 -14.84
CA SER A 17 7.23 -3.08 -15.12
C SER A 17 7.22 -2.08 -13.96
N ALA A 18 8.33 -1.35 -13.75
CA ALA A 18 8.40 -0.33 -12.71
C ALA A 18 7.33 0.76 -12.87
N GLU A 19 6.99 1.14 -14.11
CA GLU A 19 5.94 2.12 -14.40
C GLU A 19 4.56 1.60 -13.99
N THR A 20 4.23 0.35 -14.35
CA THR A 20 2.97 -0.29 -13.99
C THR A 20 2.88 -0.54 -12.47
N LEU A 21 3.99 -0.90 -11.84
CA LEU A 21 4.09 -1.07 -10.39
C LEU A 21 3.86 0.24 -9.64
N GLN A 22 4.49 1.33 -10.10
CA GLN A 22 4.31 2.66 -9.53
C GLN A 22 2.88 3.14 -9.71
N LYS A 23 2.26 2.88 -10.87
CA LYS A 23 0.86 3.21 -11.10
C LYS A 23 -0.05 2.51 -10.10
N ALA A 24 0.08 1.19 -9.96
CA ALA A 24 -0.70 0.40 -9.00
C ALA A 24 -0.56 0.94 -7.57
N LEU A 25 0.68 1.21 -7.13
CA LEU A 25 0.93 1.78 -5.81
C LEU A 25 0.31 3.17 -5.66
N SER A 26 0.50 4.07 -6.63
CA SER A 26 -0.01 5.44 -6.58
C SER A 26 -1.54 5.51 -6.56
N GLU A 27 -2.22 4.57 -7.20
CA GLU A 27 -3.67 4.44 -7.15
C GLU A 27 -4.11 3.93 -5.78
N ASP A 28 -3.49 2.86 -5.30
CA ASP A 28 -3.87 2.15 -4.07
C ASP A 28 -3.63 2.93 -2.77
N VAL A 29 -2.56 3.74 -2.69
CA VAL A 29 -2.27 4.55 -1.50
C VAL A 29 -3.38 5.55 -1.18
N ASN A 30 -4.20 5.95 -2.15
CA ASN A 30 -5.29 6.91 -1.96
C ASN A 30 -6.40 6.33 -1.08
N ASP A 31 -6.68 5.04 -1.21
CA ASP A 31 -7.75 4.34 -0.49
C ASP A 31 -7.23 3.49 0.68
N THR A 32 -5.94 3.63 1.03
CA THR A 32 -5.30 2.90 2.13
C THR A 32 -4.56 3.87 3.08
N TYR A 33 -3.26 4.08 2.88
CA TYR A 33 -2.42 4.89 3.77
C TYR A 33 -2.84 6.38 3.82
N ASN A 34 -3.39 6.93 2.74
CA ASN A 34 -3.86 8.31 2.75
C ASN A 34 -5.20 8.49 3.47
N MET A 35 -5.89 7.40 3.81
CA MET A 35 -7.17 7.41 4.53
C MET A 35 -7.04 7.26 6.04
N ILE A 36 -5.85 6.94 6.55
CA ILE A 36 -5.62 6.82 8.00
C ILE A 36 -5.08 8.13 8.60
N SER A 37 -5.50 8.41 9.83
CA SER A 37 -5.06 9.54 10.65
C SER A 37 -5.06 9.09 12.10
N VAL A 38 -3.97 9.34 12.83
CA VAL A 38 -3.85 8.96 14.26
C VAL A 38 -4.04 10.19 15.14
N ASP A 39 -3.21 11.20 14.95
CA ASP A 39 -3.16 12.45 15.72
C ASP A 39 -3.47 13.69 14.86
N GLY A 40 -3.47 13.55 13.54
CA GLY A 40 -3.78 14.62 12.60
C GLY A 40 -2.55 15.42 12.12
N ASP A 41 -1.36 15.08 12.60
CA ASP A 41 -0.11 15.72 12.20
C ASP A 41 0.55 14.94 11.07
N THR A 42 0.82 15.54 9.92
CA THR A 42 1.55 14.87 8.82
C THR A 42 3.05 14.80 9.12
N SER A 43 3.64 13.60 9.14
CA SER A 43 5.08 13.43 9.23
C SER A 43 5.82 13.89 7.98
N THR A 44 7.06 14.38 8.17
CA THR A 44 7.98 14.75 7.08
C THR A 44 8.63 13.56 6.39
N ASN A 45 8.41 12.34 6.89
CA ASN A 45 9.16 11.13 6.51
C ASN A 45 8.28 9.98 6.01
N ASP A 46 6.97 10.19 5.86
CA ASP A 46 6.05 9.15 5.39
C ASP A 46 6.51 8.56 4.05
N THR A 47 6.72 7.25 4.01
CA THR A 47 7.25 6.55 2.83
C THR A 47 6.62 5.17 2.68
N VAL A 48 6.17 4.84 1.47
CA VAL A 48 5.80 3.48 1.07
C VAL A 48 6.68 3.04 -0.09
N LEU A 49 7.35 1.89 0.05
CA LEU A 49 8.15 1.28 -1.02
C LEU A 49 7.52 -0.04 -1.46
N LEU A 50 7.38 -0.22 -2.77
CA LEU A 50 6.96 -1.47 -3.39
C LEU A 50 8.06 -1.98 -4.33
N LEU A 51 8.56 -3.18 -4.06
CA LEU A 51 9.68 -3.78 -4.80
C LEU A 51 9.23 -5.07 -5.48
N ALA A 52 9.45 -5.18 -6.79
CA ALA A 52 9.16 -6.38 -7.57
C ALA A 52 10.46 -7.00 -8.10
N ASN A 53 10.68 -8.30 -7.84
CA ASN A 53 11.90 -9.00 -8.27
C ASN A 53 11.73 -9.84 -9.57
N GLY A 54 10.49 -10.04 -10.03
CA GLY A 54 10.19 -10.74 -11.29
C GLY A 54 10.47 -12.25 -11.31
N THR A 55 10.57 -12.92 -10.16
CA THR A 55 10.88 -14.37 -10.12
C THR A 55 9.68 -15.31 -10.17
N ALA A 56 8.45 -14.79 -10.22
CA ALA A 56 7.22 -15.61 -10.21
C ALA A 56 6.97 -16.39 -11.52
N GLY A 57 7.61 -16.01 -12.62
CA GLY A 57 7.47 -16.70 -13.92
C GLY A 57 6.14 -16.44 -14.64
N ASN A 58 5.31 -15.53 -14.13
CA ASN A 58 4.11 -15.06 -14.83
C ASN A 58 4.47 -14.23 -16.08
N PRO A 59 3.58 -14.14 -17.08
CA PRO A 59 3.71 -13.14 -18.15
C PRO A 59 3.78 -11.73 -17.57
N VAL A 60 4.44 -10.80 -18.27
CA VAL A 60 4.55 -9.40 -17.83
C VAL A 60 3.15 -8.81 -17.63
N ILE A 61 2.84 -8.40 -16.40
CA ILE A 61 1.59 -7.74 -16.06
C ILE A 61 1.54 -6.36 -16.73
N GLN A 62 0.45 -6.08 -17.44
CA GLN A 62 0.24 -4.82 -18.16
C GLN A 62 -1.00 -4.11 -17.62
N ALA A 63 -0.95 -2.79 -17.52
CA ALA A 63 -2.09 -2.01 -17.05
C ALA A 63 -3.35 -2.28 -17.90
N GLY A 64 -4.50 -2.45 -17.23
CA GLY A 64 -5.78 -2.70 -17.88
C GLY A 64 -6.06 -4.16 -18.29
N THR A 65 -5.18 -5.11 -17.94
CA THR A 65 -5.45 -6.54 -18.10
C THR A 65 -6.11 -7.14 -16.84
N GLU A 66 -6.65 -8.36 -16.97
CA GLU A 66 -7.18 -9.12 -15.83
C GLU A 66 -6.08 -9.42 -14.79
N ASP A 67 -4.87 -9.73 -15.23
CA ASP A 67 -3.73 -9.95 -14.32
C ASP A 67 -3.36 -8.69 -13.53
N TYR A 68 -3.49 -7.51 -14.15
CA TYR A 68 -3.30 -6.24 -13.43
C TYR A 68 -4.38 -6.01 -12.40
N ALA A 69 -5.65 -6.29 -12.73
CA ALA A 69 -6.75 -6.19 -11.77
C ALA A 69 -6.55 -7.15 -10.57
N ALA A 70 -6.13 -8.39 -10.83
CA ALA A 70 -5.81 -9.36 -9.78
C ALA A 70 -4.63 -8.90 -8.92
N PHE A 71 -3.59 -8.32 -9.53
CA PHE A 71 -2.45 -7.77 -8.81
C PHE A 71 -2.85 -6.57 -7.94
N THR A 72 -3.62 -5.62 -8.46
CA THR A 72 -4.06 -4.43 -7.70
C THR A 72 -4.97 -4.81 -6.54
N GLU A 73 -5.84 -5.81 -6.71
CA GLU A 73 -6.68 -6.33 -5.62
C GLU A 73 -5.82 -6.94 -4.50
N ALA A 74 -4.84 -7.77 -4.86
CA ALA A 74 -3.93 -8.36 -3.89
C ALA A 74 -3.07 -7.30 -3.18
N LEU A 75 -2.61 -6.29 -3.90
CA LEU A 75 -1.89 -5.14 -3.34
C LEU A 75 -2.77 -4.38 -2.35
N HIS A 76 -4.03 -4.12 -2.72
CA HIS A 76 -5.00 -3.42 -1.88
C HIS A 76 -5.22 -4.14 -0.56
N VAL A 77 -5.49 -5.45 -0.61
CA VAL A 77 -5.69 -6.26 0.61
C VAL A 77 -4.50 -6.15 1.57
N VAL A 78 -3.27 -6.18 1.05
CA VAL A 78 -2.06 -6.05 1.87
C VAL A 78 -1.92 -4.64 2.45
N ASN A 79 -2.07 -3.61 1.62
CA ASN A 79 -1.91 -2.22 2.04
C ASN A 79 -3.02 -1.76 2.99
N GLU A 80 -4.27 -2.16 2.76
CA GLU A 80 -5.40 -1.91 3.66
C GLU A 80 -5.14 -2.56 5.03
N PHE A 81 -4.70 -3.82 5.04
CA PHE A 81 -4.36 -4.51 6.27
C PHE A 81 -3.26 -3.77 7.05
N LEU A 82 -2.18 -3.36 6.37
CA LEU A 82 -1.08 -2.62 7.00
C LEU A 82 -1.54 -1.25 7.51
N ALA A 83 -2.32 -0.51 6.72
CA ALA A 83 -2.87 0.78 7.09
C ALA A 83 -3.77 0.67 8.35
N LYS A 84 -4.67 -0.32 8.39
CA LYS A 84 -5.51 -0.61 9.56
C LYS A 84 -4.68 -0.99 10.79
N LYS A 85 -3.55 -1.69 10.61
CA LYS A 85 -2.62 -2.01 11.71
C LYS A 85 -1.90 -0.78 12.25
N ILE A 86 -1.45 0.12 11.38
CA ILE A 86 -0.84 1.39 11.78
C ILE A 86 -1.84 2.25 12.55
N ALA A 87 -3.07 2.40 12.04
CA ALA A 87 -4.12 3.17 12.71
C ALA A 87 -4.51 2.57 14.07
N GLY A 88 -4.61 1.23 14.15
CA GLY A 88 -4.96 0.52 15.38
C GLY A 88 -3.85 0.52 16.45
N ASP A 89 -2.60 0.74 16.06
CA ASP A 89 -1.43 0.84 16.95
C ASP A 89 -1.03 2.30 17.22
N GLY A 90 -1.95 3.25 16.99
CA GLY A 90 -1.75 4.65 17.34
C GLY A 90 -1.43 4.82 18.84
N GLU A 91 -0.64 5.83 19.19
CA GLU A 91 -0.20 6.03 20.57
C GLU A 91 -1.39 6.14 21.54
N GLY A 92 -1.49 5.20 22.48
CA GLY A 92 -2.59 5.15 23.44
C GLY A 92 -3.92 4.64 22.88
N ALA A 93 -3.97 4.15 21.64
CA ALA A 93 -5.16 3.55 21.06
C ALA A 93 -5.56 2.26 21.80
N THR A 94 -6.87 2.08 22.01
CA THR A 94 -7.45 0.86 22.62
C THR A 94 -8.44 0.16 21.70
N ALA A 95 -8.82 0.81 20.60
CA ALA A 95 -9.70 0.30 19.57
C ALA A 95 -9.40 1.01 18.24
N LEU A 96 -9.62 0.31 17.13
CA LEU A 96 -9.64 0.87 15.78
C LEU A 96 -11.06 1.36 15.46
N LEU A 97 -11.18 2.53 14.83
CA LEU A 97 -12.45 3.09 14.38
C LEU A 97 -12.44 3.20 12.85
N GLU A 98 -13.48 2.69 12.21
CA GLU A 98 -13.68 2.68 10.76
C GLU A 98 -14.98 3.44 10.46
N VAL A 99 -14.95 4.41 9.54
CA VAL A 99 -16.04 5.38 9.25
C VAL A 99 -16.57 5.17 7.85
#